data_AF-A3VVU5-F1
#
_entry.id   AF-A3VVU5-F1
#
_cell.length_a   1.000
_cell.length_b   1.000
_cell.length_c   1.000
_cell.angle_alpha   90.00
_cell.angle_beta   90.00
_cell.angle_gamma   90.00
#
_symmetry.space_group_name_H-M   'P 1'
#
loop_
_entity.id
_entity.type
_entity.pdbx_description
1 polymer ?
#
loop_
_entity_poly.entity_id
_entity_poly.type
_entity_poly.pdbx_seq_one_letter_code
_entity_poly.pdbx_strand_id
1 'polypeptide(L)'
;MLTLGAAYTPASAPQWTITGEYQRIFYGDVKSISNPSAPPNGPLGAPNGVGFGWDDVDVWRLAAIWRKSDKLTLRTGVSYSTEFIKNDGDVVINTIAPATPQWHLSAGGTYRINERWAFTFSYTHAFSNSFSGSNPALTGVAQPVKIRMHQDEIATGISYRW
;
A
#
# COMPACT_ATOMS: atom_id res chain seq x y z
N MET A 1 11.16 -8.86 -0.10
CA MET A 1 11.01 -7.41 0.20
C MET A 1 12.16 -6.95 1.08
N LEU A 2 12.50 -5.67 1.05
CA LEU A 2 13.49 -5.02 1.90
C LEU A 2 12.81 -3.84 2.61
N THR A 3 13.03 -3.67 3.92
CA THR A 3 12.47 -2.54 4.68
C THR A 3 13.55 -1.92 5.57
N LEU A 4 13.64 -0.59 5.55
CA LEU A 4 14.50 0.22 6.41
C LEU A 4 13.63 1.25 7.13
N GLY A 5 13.79 1.36 8.45
CA GLY A 5 12.99 2.27 9.26
C GLY A 5 13.82 2.91 10.37
N ALA A 6 13.46 4.14 10.70
CA ALA A 6 14.03 4.87 11.81
C ALA A 6 12.94 5.60 12.60
N ALA A 7 13.15 5.71 13.91
CA ALA A 7 12.29 6.47 14.80
C ALA A 7 13.13 7.44 15.63
N TYR A 8 12.63 8.66 15.82
CA TYR A 8 13.30 9.69 16.60
C TYR A 8 12.33 10.35 17.59
N THR A 9 12.74 10.38 18.85
CA THR A 9 12.05 11.05 19.95
C THR A 9 12.95 12.20 20.43
N PRO A 10 12.62 13.47 20.11
CA PRO A 10 13.42 14.60 20.56
C PRO A 10 13.42 14.73 22.08
N ALA A 11 14.59 14.92 22.69
CA ALA A 11 14.70 15.12 24.14
C ALA A 11 13.95 16.38 24.63
N SER A 12 13.84 17.41 23.80
CA SER A 12 13.07 18.63 24.09
C SER A 12 11.55 18.44 23.98
N ALA A 13 11.09 17.33 23.39
CA ALA A 13 9.68 17.05 23.14
C ALA A 13 9.41 15.54 23.27
N PRO A 14 9.57 14.95 24.48
CA PRO A 14 9.50 13.50 24.69
C PRO A 14 8.11 12.91 24.39
N GLN A 15 7.07 13.74 24.37
CA GLN A 15 5.72 13.35 23.97
C GLN A 15 5.60 13.06 22.45
N TRP A 16 6.56 13.47 21.63
CA TRP A 16 6.54 13.29 20.18
C TRP A 16 7.51 12.20 19.74
N THR A 17 7.13 11.43 18.73
CA THR A 17 8.05 10.52 18.03
C THR A 17 7.74 10.56 16.56
N ILE A 18 8.76 10.80 15.74
CA ILE A 18 8.65 10.82 14.29
C ILE A 18 9.26 9.53 13.76
N THR A 19 8.62 8.90 12.79
CA THR A 19 9.08 7.67 12.17
C THR A 19 9.15 7.83 10.67
N GLY A 20 10.25 7.41 10.07
CA GLY A 20 10.41 7.31 8.62
C GLY A 20 10.68 5.86 8.24
N GLU A 21 10.04 5.38 7.18
CA GLU A 21 10.25 4.05 6.63
C GLU A 21 10.36 4.10 5.11
N TYR A 22 11.27 3.29 4.58
CA TYR A 22 11.38 2.95 3.17
C TYR A 22 11.23 1.44 3.01
N GLN A 23 10.40 1.01 2.06
CA GLN A 23 10.19 -0.39 1.74
C GLN A 23 10.29 -0.60 0.23
N ARG A 24 11.06 -1.60 -0.19
CA ARG A 24 11.09 -2.10 -1.55
C ARG A 24 10.45 -3.47 -1.66
N ILE A 25 9.50 -3.61 -2.57
CA ILE A 25 8.80 -4.86 -2.88
C ILE A 25 9.28 -5.34 -4.24
N PHE A 26 9.88 -6.53 -4.26
CA PHE A 26 10.49 -7.13 -5.46
C PHE A 26 9.47 -7.94 -6.27
N TYR A 27 8.46 -7.27 -6.83
CA TYR A 27 7.50 -7.96 -7.70
C TYR A 27 8.14 -8.44 -9.00
N GLY A 28 9.18 -7.74 -9.49
CA GLY A 28 9.93 -8.07 -10.68
C GLY A 28 10.53 -9.49 -10.65
N ASP A 29 10.91 -9.96 -9.47
CA ASP A 29 11.53 -11.27 -9.27
C ASP A 29 10.54 -12.45 -9.38
N VAL A 30 9.23 -12.17 -9.36
CA VAL A 30 8.18 -13.20 -9.41
C VAL A 30 7.56 -13.23 -10.81
N LYS A 31 8.06 -14.13 -11.67
CA LYS A 31 7.66 -14.23 -13.09
C LYS A 31 6.15 -14.29 -13.34
N SER A 32 5.38 -14.98 -12.50
CA SER A 32 3.92 -15.05 -12.63
C SER A 32 3.22 -13.70 -12.45
N ILE A 33 3.90 -12.71 -11.86
CA ILE A 33 3.41 -11.35 -11.63
C ILE A 33 4.08 -10.38 -12.61
N SER A 34 5.41 -10.47 -12.79
CA SER A 34 6.18 -9.49 -13.55
C SER A 34 6.22 -9.71 -15.07
N ASN A 35 5.92 -10.93 -15.56
CA ASN A 35 5.86 -11.15 -17.01
C ASN A 35 4.82 -10.22 -17.64
N PRO A 36 5.10 -9.64 -18.82
CA PRO A 36 4.15 -8.80 -19.52
C PRO A 36 2.94 -9.62 -19.97
N SER A 37 1.80 -8.96 -20.08
CA SER A 37 0.57 -9.54 -20.62
C SER A 37 0.43 -9.35 -22.12
N ALA A 38 1.20 -8.43 -22.72
CA ALA A 38 1.23 -8.16 -24.15
C ALA A 38 2.63 -7.86 -24.69
N PRO A 39 3.05 -8.53 -25.78
CA PRO A 39 2.44 -9.74 -26.35
C PRO A 39 2.58 -10.94 -25.38
N PRO A 40 1.61 -11.87 -25.35
CA PRO A 40 1.68 -13.05 -24.49
C PRO A 40 2.77 -14.01 -24.98
N ASN A 41 3.71 -14.38 -24.11
CA ASN A 41 4.81 -15.30 -24.42
C ASN A 41 4.50 -16.77 -24.05
N GLY A 42 3.31 -17.05 -23.51
CA GLY A 42 2.85 -18.39 -23.13
C GLY A 42 1.55 -18.36 -22.33
N PRO A 43 0.95 -19.52 -22.00
CA PRO A 43 -0.28 -19.58 -21.21
C PRO A 43 -0.04 -19.17 -19.75
N LEU A 44 -1.11 -18.79 -19.03
CA LEU A 44 -1.06 -18.55 -17.59
C LEU A 44 -0.42 -19.74 -16.85
N GLY A 45 0.49 -19.46 -15.93
CA GLY A 45 1.21 -20.47 -15.15
C GLY A 45 2.45 -21.08 -15.83
N ALA A 46 2.69 -20.82 -17.13
CA ALA A 46 3.96 -21.19 -17.75
C ALA A 46 5.10 -20.28 -17.26
N PRO A 47 6.37 -20.74 -17.25
CA PRO A 47 7.51 -19.92 -16.80
C PRO A 47 7.65 -18.55 -17.49
N ASN A 48 7.32 -18.49 -18.78
CA ASN A 48 7.28 -17.26 -19.58
C ASN A 48 5.84 -16.91 -20.02
N GLY A 49 4.85 -17.40 -19.25
CA GLY A 49 3.44 -17.16 -19.51
C GLY A 49 3.02 -15.73 -19.23
N VAL A 50 1.78 -15.40 -19.60
CA VAL A 50 1.12 -14.13 -19.25
C VAL A 50 1.27 -13.86 -17.75
N GLY A 51 1.72 -12.66 -17.40
CA GLY A 51 1.70 -12.11 -16.05
C GLY A 51 0.95 -10.77 -16.02
N PHE A 52 1.13 -10.02 -14.94
CA PHE A 52 0.48 -8.73 -14.73
C PHE A 52 1.36 -7.53 -15.11
N GLY A 53 2.59 -7.77 -15.56
CA GLY A 53 3.56 -6.71 -15.89
C GLY A 53 4.02 -5.89 -14.69
N TRP A 54 3.99 -6.45 -13.47
CA TRP A 54 4.33 -5.67 -12.29
C TRP A 54 5.84 -5.42 -12.18
N ASP A 55 6.20 -4.15 -12.05
CA ASP A 55 7.52 -3.69 -11.67
C ASP A 55 7.69 -3.72 -10.14
N ASP A 56 8.96 -3.69 -9.70
CA ASP A 56 9.28 -3.43 -8.32
C ASP A 56 8.69 -2.11 -7.83
N VAL A 57 8.23 -2.11 -6.58
CA VAL A 57 7.59 -0.96 -5.95
C VAL A 57 8.41 -0.44 -4.79
N ASP A 58 8.60 0.87 -4.76
CA ASP A 58 9.16 1.60 -3.62
C ASP A 58 8.04 2.29 -2.84
N VAL A 59 8.00 2.09 -1.52
CA VAL A 59 7.03 2.67 -0.61
C VAL A 59 7.75 3.50 0.45
N TRP A 60 7.31 4.74 0.59
CA TRP A 60 7.80 5.70 1.58
C TRP A 60 6.72 5.96 2.61
N ARG A 61 7.05 5.93 3.90
CA ARG A 61 6.12 6.23 4.99
C ARG A 61 6.73 7.24 5.94
N LEU A 62 5.94 8.24 6.30
CA LEU A 62 6.27 9.21 7.33
C LEU A 62 5.12 9.27 8.32
N ALA A 63 5.41 9.10 9.60
CA ALA A 63 4.38 9.17 10.64
C ALA A 63 4.87 9.91 11.88
N ALA A 64 3.90 10.41 12.63
CA ALA A 64 4.08 11.09 13.90
C ALA A 64 3.20 10.43 14.97
N ILE A 65 3.81 10.20 16.13
CA ILE A 65 3.16 9.66 17.32
C ILE A 65 3.19 10.76 18.38
N TRP A 66 2.03 11.06 18.95
CA TRP A 66 1.87 12.02 20.02
C TRP A 66 1.28 11.38 21.26
N ARG A 67 2.08 11.28 22.32
CA ARG A 67 1.67 10.82 23.65
C ARG A 67 1.09 12.01 24.42
N LYS A 68 -0.18 12.32 24.15
CA LYS A 68 -0.86 13.49 24.74
C LYS A 68 -0.99 13.39 26.26
N SER A 69 -1.16 12.18 26.79
CA SER A 69 -1.15 11.89 28.23
C SER A 69 -0.84 10.41 28.45
N ASP A 70 -0.74 9.98 29.71
CA ASP A 70 -0.58 8.56 30.03
C ASP A 70 -1.76 7.70 29.53
N LYS A 71 -2.93 8.32 29.30
CA LYS A 71 -4.12 7.62 28.82
C LYS A 71 -4.31 7.70 27.30
N LEU A 72 -3.74 8.68 26.61
CA LEU A 72 -4.06 8.93 25.21
C LEU A 72 -2.81 9.08 24.36
N THR A 73 -2.69 8.20 23.36
CA THR A 73 -1.67 8.28 22.31
C THR A 73 -2.37 8.44 20.95
N LEU A 74 -1.99 9.45 20.19
CA LEU A 74 -2.47 9.71 18.84
C LEU A 74 -1.37 9.39 17.82
N ARG A 75 -1.78 8.95 16.64
CA ARG A 75 -0.89 8.60 15.53
C ARG A 75 -1.46 9.16 14.24
N THR A 76 -0.60 9.69 13.40
CA THR A 76 -0.95 10.12 12.03
C THR A 76 0.22 9.80 11.11
N GLY A 77 -0.06 9.56 9.84
CA GLY A 77 0.99 9.28 8.87
C GLY A 77 0.51 9.35 7.44
N VAL A 78 1.46 9.49 6.54
CA VAL A 78 1.26 9.45 5.10
C VAL A 78 2.17 8.37 4.51
N SER A 79 1.68 7.69 3.49
CA SER A 79 2.53 6.84 2.66
C SER A 79 2.34 7.12 1.18
N TYR A 80 3.41 6.93 0.43
CA TYR A 80 3.46 7.03 -1.02
C TYR A 80 4.09 5.77 -1.60
N SER A 81 3.43 5.17 -2.58
CA SER A 81 3.91 4.02 -3.35
C SER A 81 4.17 4.45 -4.80
N THR A 82 5.28 4.01 -5.39
CA THR A 82 5.48 4.14 -6.84
C THR A 82 4.45 3.31 -7.61
N GLU A 83 4.27 3.63 -8.89
CA GLU A 83 3.43 2.83 -9.77
C GLU A 83 4.02 1.43 -9.91
N PHE A 84 3.15 0.41 -9.93
CA PHE A 84 3.55 -0.99 -10.05
C PHE A 84 3.43 -1.51 -11.48
N ILE A 85 2.75 -0.79 -12.38
CA ILE A 85 2.67 -1.10 -13.82
C ILE A 85 2.99 0.15 -14.60
N LYS A 86 3.54 -0.03 -15.81
CA LYS A 86 3.60 1.03 -16.82
C LYS A 86 2.23 1.08 -17.53
N ASN A 87 1.84 2.24 -18.06
CA ASN A 87 0.54 2.43 -18.72
C ASN A 87 0.51 1.83 -20.15
N ASP A 88 0.92 0.57 -20.28
CA ASP A 88 0.88 -0.25 -21.47
C ASP A 88 -0.15 -1.39 -21.30
N GLY A 89 -0.22 -2.35 -22.23
CA GLY A 89 -1.33 -3.33 -22.35
C GLY A 89 -1.62 -4.18 -21.09
N ASP A 90 -0.85 -4.05 -20.03
CA ASP A 90 -1.04 -4.75 -18.76
C ASP A 90 -2.25 -4.26 -17.97
N VAL A 91 -2.79 -3.07 -18.26
CA VAL A 91 -3.99 -2.56 -17.59
C VAL A 91 -5.20 -3.50 -17.73
N VAL A 92 -5.32 -4.23 -18.85
CA VAL A 92 -6.46 -5.13 -19.09
C VAL A 92 -6.50 -6.28 -18.09
N ILE A 93 -5.40 -7.01 -17.92
CA ILE A 93 -5.33 -8.12 -16.95
C ILE A 93 -5.37 -7.62 -15.50
N ASN A 94 -4.91 -6.41 -15.23
CA ASN A 94 -4.98 -5.79 -13.91
C ASN A 94 -6.41 -5.44 -13.46
N THR A 95 -7.42 -5.59 -14.31
CA THR A 95 -8.84 -5.46 -13.93
C THR A 95 -9.25 -6.46 -12.83
N ILE A 96 -8.64 -7.64 -12.79
CA ILE A 96 -8.92 -8.65 -11.75
C ILE A 96 -8.08 -8.48 -10.47
N ALA A 97 -7.08 -7.60 -10.49
CA ALA A 97 -6.22 -7.30 -9.34
C ALA A 97 -5.88 -5.80 -9.28
N PRO A 98 -6.88 -4.92 -9.13
CA PRO A 98 -6.65 -3.47 -9.16
C PRO A 98 -5.92 -3.01 -7.89
N ALA A 99 -4.79 -2.32 -8.06
CA ALA A 99 -4.00 -1.75 -6.96
C ALA A 99 -3.61 -0.28 -7.21
N THR A 100 -4.54 0.52 -7.74
CA THR A 100 -4.22 1.86 -8.27
C THR A 100 -3.78 2.93 -7.26
N PRO A 101 -4.25 2.97 -5.99
CA PRO A 101 -3.90 4.04 -5.06
C PRO A 101 -2.40 4.09 -4.74
N GLN A 102 -1.82 5.28 -4.86
CA GLN A 102 -0.42 5.52 -4.50
C GLN A 102 -0.27 6.20 -3.13
N TRP A 103 -1.20 7.09 -2.82
CA TRP A 103 -1.17 7.90 -1.60
C TRP A 103 -2.15 7.34 -0.58
N HIS A 104 -1.69 7.18 0.65
CA HIS A 104 -2.53 6.86 1.79
C HIS A 104 -2.30 7.89 2.90
N LEU A 105 -3.38 8.37 3.50
CA LEU A 105 -3.37 9.19 4.71
C LEU A 105 -4.03 8.41 5.84
N SER A 106 -3.35 8.27 6.96
CA SER A 106 -3.82 7.52 8.12
C SER A 106 -3.85 8.38 9.37
N ALA A 107 -4.87 8.18 10.19
CA ALA A 107 -4.99 8.77 11.51
C ALA A 107 -5.58 7.75 12.49
N GLY A 108 -5.15 7.78 13.74
CA GLY A 108 -5.62 6.84 14.74
C GLY A 108 -5.12 7.16 16.13
N GLY A 109 -5.43 6.29 17.07
CA GLY A 109 -5.01 6.46 18.44
C GLY A 109 -5.36 5.29 19.32
N THR A 110 -4.76 5.30 20.49
CA THR A 110 -5.02 4.35 21.57
C THR A 110 -5.44 5.14 22.80
N TYR A 111 -6.56 4.74 23.39
CA TYR A 111 -7.06 5.25 24.66
C TYR A 111 -7.05 4.16 25.73
N ARG A 112 -6.33 4.41 26.82
CA ARG A 112 -6.29 3.53 27.99
C ARG A 112 -7.51 3.82 28.88
N ILE A 113 -8.39 2.84 28.95
CA ILE A 113 -9.63 2.89 29.74
C ILE A 113 -9.29 2.83 31.23
N ASN A 114 -8.42 1.89 31.61
CA ASN A 114 -7.88 1.74 32.97
C ASN A 114 -6.52 1.02 32.91
N GLU A 115 -5.94 0.64 34.05
CA GLU A 115 -4.61 0.00 34.10
C GLU A 115 -4.51 -1.31 33.32
N ARG A 116 -5.64 -1.98 33.08
CA ARG A 116 -5.70 -3.28 32.41
C ARG A 116 -6.22 -3.19 30.98
N TRP A 117 -7.11 -2.25 30.68
CA TRP A 117 -7.83 -2.19 29.40
C TRP A 117 -7.41 -0.98 28.56
N ALA A 118 -7.22 -1.21 27.26
CA ALA A 118 -7.02 -0.16 26.27
C ALA A 118 -7.85 -0.43 25.00
N PHE A 119 -8.30 0.64 24.36
CA PHE A 119 -8.98 0.62 23.07
C PHE A 119 -8.11 1.33 22.02
N THR A 120 -8.05 0.77 20.81
CA THR A 120 -7.31 1.35 19.67
C THR A 120 -8.26 1.49 18.48
N PHE A 121 -8.11 2.59 17.76
CA PHE A 121 -8.81 2.88 16.52
C PHE A 121 -7.83 3.44 15.49
N SER A 122 -8.01 3.09 14.22
CA SER A 122 -7.34 3.73 13.10
C SER A 122 -8.26 3.82 11.89
N TYR A 123 -8.05 4.88 11.12
CA TYR A 123 -8.67 5.11 9.83
C TYR A 123 -7.58 5.46 8.81
N THR A 124 -7.69 4.88 7.61
CA THR A 124 -6.82 5.18 6.47
C THR A 124 -7.67 5.47 5.25
N HIS A 125 -7.35 6.56 4.56
CA HIS A 125 -7.92 6.90 3.26
C HIS A 125 -6.86 6.73 2.18
N ALA A 126 -7.13 5.86 1.20
CA ALA A 126 -6.33 5.68 -0.01
C ALA A 126 -6.90 6.55 -1.13
N PHE A 127 -6.13 7.54 -1.56
CA PHE A 127 -6.59 8.51 -2.55
C PHE A 127 -6.75 7.87 -3.93
N SER A 128 -7.74 8.36 -4.66
CA SER A 128 -8.07 7.77 -5.95
C SER A 128 -6.99 8.02 -6.99
N ASN A 129 -6.57 6.96 -7.68
CA ASN A 129 -5.69 7.02 -8.84
C ASN A 129 -6.18 6.04 -9.91
N SER A 130 -5.72 6.18 -11.15
CA SER A 130 -6.17 5.33 -12.27
C SER A 130 -5.10 5.06 -13.29
N PHE A 131 -5.10 3.85 -13.85
CA PHE A 131 -4.30 3.46 -15.00
C PHE A 131 -5.19 3.21 -16.21
N SER A 132 -4.72 3.56 -17.39
CA SER A 132 -5.46 3.36 -18.64
C SER A 132 -4.56 2.72 -19.69
N GLY A 133 -5.09 1.77 -20.44
CA GLY A 133 -4.33 1.02 -21.44
C GLY A 133 -5.24 0.23 -22.36
N SER A 134 -4.66 -0.44 -23.35
CA SER A 134 -5.39 -1.30 -24.29
C SER A 134 -4.54 -2.51 -24.63
N ASN A 135 -5.17 -3.68 -24.74
CA ASN A 135 -4.47 -4.93 -25.02
C ASN A 135 -5.25 -5.81 -25.98
N PRO A 136 -5.05 -5.65 -27.30
CA PRO A 136 -5.69 -6.52 -28.29
C PRO A 136 -5.29 -7.99 -28.16
N ALA A 137 -4.15 -8.31 -27.54
CA ALA A 137 -3.66 -9.68 -27.44
C ALA A 137 -4.46 -10.54 -26.45
N LEU A 138 -5.05 -9.93 -25.41
CA LEU A 138 -5.92 -10.63 -24.45
C LEU A 138 -7.41 -10.59 -24.83
N THR A 139 -7.86 -9.53 -25.49
CA THR A 139 -9.27 -9.32 -25.84
C THR A 139 -9.62 -9.67 -27.29
N GLY A 140 -8.64 -9.98 -28.13
CA GLY A 140 -8.80 -10.24 -29.57
C GLY A 140 -9.04 -8.99 -30.43
N VAL A 141 -9.40 -7.86 -29.80
CA VAL A 141 -9.59 -6.54 -30.43
C VAL A 141 -9.09 -5.46 -29.49
N ALA A 142 -8.51 -4.37 -30.01
CA ALA A 142 -8.01 -3.29 -29.17
C ALA A 142 -9.19 -2.61 -28.44
N GLN A 143 -9.20 -2.67 -27.10
CA GLN A 143 -10.22 -2.06 -26.26
C GLN A 143 -9.55 -1.16 -25.21
N PRO A 144 -9.92 0.13 -25.13
CA PRO A 144 -9.43 0.99 -24.06
C PRO A 144 -10.06 0.55 -22.74
N VAL A 145 -9.22 0.24 -21.76
CA VAL A 145 -9.59 -0.13 -20.39
C VAL A 145 -8.99 0.88 -19.43
N LYS A 146 -9.76 1.21 -18.38
CA LYS A 146 -9.32 2.06 -17.29
C LYS A 146 -9.68 1.40 -15.96
N ILE A 147 -8.67 1.19 -15.11
CA ILE A 147 -8.86 0.76 -13.73
C ILE A 147 -8.71 1.96 -12.81
N ARG A 148 -9.59 2.08 -11.82
CA ARG A 148 -9.59 3.16 -10.83
C ARG A 148 -10.13 2.63 -9.51
N MET A 149 -9.43 2.94 -8.43
CA MET A 149 -9.83 2.59 -7.07
C MET A 149 -9.63 3.78 -6.15
N HIS A 150 -10.39 3.81 -5.06
CA HIS A 150 -10.13 4.53 -3.82
C HIS A 150 -10.56 3.59 -2.68
N GLN A 151 -10.04 3.78 -1.49
CA GLN A 151 -10.33 2.87 -0.38
C GLN A 151 -10.39 3.63 0.94
N ASP A 152 -11.30 3.20 1.78
CA ASP A 152 -11.40 3.60 3.18
C ASP A 152 -11.21 2.35 4.05
N GLU A 153 -10.28 2.42 4.99
CA GLU A 153 -10.01 1.33 5.92
C GLU A 153 -10.24 1.82 7.35
N ILE A 154 -11.00 1.04 8.11
CA ILE A 154 -11.24 1.28 9.54
C ILE A 154 -10.81 0.03 10.29
N ALA A 155 -9.99 0.20 11.32
CA ALA A 155 -9.62 -0.87 12.23
C ALA A 155 -9.84 -0.45 13.68
N THR A 156 -10.31 -1.40 14.49
CA THR A 156 -10.49 -1.23 15.93
C THR A 156 -9.91 -2.42 16.68
N GLY A 157 -9.49 -2.21 17.92
CA GLY A 157 -8.94 -3.26 18.76
C GLY A 157 -9.07 -2.96 20.24
N ILE A 158 -9.16 -4.01 21.05
CA ILE A 158 -9.16 -3.94 22.51
C ILE A 158 -7.99 -4.78 23.02
N SER A 159 -7.28 -4.27 24.03
CA SER A 159 -6.15 -4.96 24.67
C SER A 159 -6.36 -5.07 26.17
N TYR A 160 -6.01 -6.23 26.74
CA TYR A 160 -6.04 -6.50 28.16
C TYR A 160 -4.65 -6.87 28.68
N ARG A 161 -4.23 -6.31 29.81
CA ARG A 161 -3.00 -6.65 30.53
C ARG A 161 -3.34 -7.45 31.79
N TRP A 162 -2.83 -8.68 31.87
CA TRP A 162 -2.97 -9.58 33.03
C TRP A 162 -2.05 -9.16 34.18
#